data_AF-A0A356L7R4-F1
#
_entry.id   AF-A0A356L7R4-F1
#
_cell.length_a   1.000
_cell.length_b   1.000
_cell.length_c   1.000
_cell.angle_alpha   90.00
_cell.angle_beta   90.00
_cell.angle_gamma   90.00
#
_symmetry.space_group_name_H-M   'P 1'
#
loop_
_entity.id
_entity.type
_entity.pdbx_description
1 polymer ?
#
loop_
_entity_poly.entity_id
_entity_poly.type
_entity_poly.pdbx_seq_one_letter_code
_entity_poly.pdbx_strand_id
1 'polypeptide(L)'
;MKKVQSKKTQSKKTVAAAPVCTVPASRKVWGVIALAGLFACGYILGGIMAKPDNAQRATECPTAQEMTIVENPEPIATCTRIEQLLEQQLTPEDSQGYEKHMYNAEIYNRLADNGCAEHSDKYRAMAVRETQIAVALMPVEEMSEYDVEEVVDTYKKAKMQAAAQQVIDKLQQASEPAIDFILKLEKILED
;
A
#
# COMPACT_ATOMS: atom_id res chain seq x y z
N MET A 1 -30.80 48.23 -28.83
CA MET A 1 -31.66 49.02 -27.93
C MET A 1 -31.62 48.42 -26.53
N LYS A 2 -31.37 49.25 -25.51
CA LYS A 2 -31.35 48.89 -24.08
C LYS A 2 -32.77 48.59 -23.58
N LYS A 3 -32.94 47.63 -22.64
CA LYS A 3 -33.40 47.93 -21.26
C LYS A 3 -33.36 46.68 -20.36
N VAL A 4 -32.69 46.90 -19.24
CA VAL A 4 -32.70 46.13 -17.99
C VAL A 4 -33.88 46.60 -17.13
N GLN A 5 -34.47 45.72 -16.33
CA GLN A 5 -34.90 45.86 -14.91
C GLN A 5 -36.05 44.87 -14.60
N SER A 6 -36.37 44.43 -13.38
CA SER A 6 -35.72 44.21 -12.08
C SER A 6 -36.89 43.95 -11.08
N LYS A 7 -36.62 43.15 -10.04
CA LYS A 7 -37.21 43.16 -8.67
C LYS A 7 -38.50 42.39 -8.31
N LYS A 8 -38.28 41.44 -7.37
CA LYS A 8 -38.92 41.18 -6.04
C LYS A 8 -40.45 40.96 -6.01
N THR A 9 -40.96 39.98 -5.26
CA THR A 9 -41.13 40.07 -3.79
C THR A 9 -41.49 38.71 -3.17
N GLN A 10 -41.06 38.50 -1.92
CA GLN A 10 -41.26 37.33 -1.05
C GLN A 10 -42.72 37.13 -0.57
N SER A 11 -42.99 35.90 -0.10
CA SER A 11 -43.60 35.56 1.20
C SER A 11 -44.92 34.78 1.13
N LYS A 12 -44.89 33.48 1.52
CA LYS A 12 -45.68 32.99 2.66
C LYS A 12 -45.22 31.61 3.12
N LYS A 13 -45.05 31.51 4.44
CA LYS A 13 -44.71 30.33 5.23
C LYS A 13 -46.02 29.67 5.69
N THR A 14 -46.21 28.37 5.45
CA THR A 14 -47.15 27.52 6.23
C THR A 14 -46.63 26.07 6.29
N VAL A 15 -46.81 25.47 7.46
CA VAL A 15 -46.22 24.23 7.97
C VAL A 15 -47.13 23.02 7.73
N ALA A 16 -46.49 21.84 7.59
CA ALA A 16 -46.94 20.46 7.84
C ALA A 16 -48.05 19.82 6.98
N ALA A 17 -47.70 18.72 6.29
CA ALA A 17 -48.19 17.36 6.59
C ALA A 17 -47.44 16.35 5.70
N ALA A 18 -46.97 15.26 6.32
CA ALA A 18 -46.28 14.17 5.63
C ALA A 18 -47.22 13.41 4.68
N PRO A 19 -46.78 13.02 3.48
CA PRO A 19 -47.36 11.89 2.79
C PRO A 19 -46.57 10.64 3.14
N VAL A 20 -47.23 9.76 3.88
CA VAL A 20 -46.90 8.34 4.08
C VAL A 20 -46.51 7.73 2.73
N CYS A 21 -45.25 7.33 2.57
CA CYS A 21 -44.78 6.58 1.41
C CYS A 21 -45.41 5.18 1.42
N THR A 22 -46.52 5.01 0.71
CA THR A 22 -47.07 3.70 0.37
C THR A 22 -46.12 3.03 -0.63
N VAL A 23 -45.33 2.06 -0.15
CA VAL A 23 -44.49 1.21 -1.01
C VAL A 23 -45.35 0.06 -1.58
N PRO A 24 -45.33 -0.20 -2.90
CA PRO A 24 -46.13 -1.26 -3.51
C PRO A 24 -45.65 -2.66 -3.09
N ALA A 25 -46.60 -3.56 -2.87
CA ALA A 25 -46.42 -4.87 -2.23
C ALA A 25 -45.60 -5.92 -3.00
N SER A 26 -45.06 -5.61 -4.17
CA SER A 26 -44.35 -6.57 -5.03
C SER A 26 -42.84 -6.72 -4.75
N ARG A 27 -42.25 -5.90 -3.87
CA ARG A 27 -40.80 -6.01 -3.50
C ARG A 27 -40.50 -6.89 -2.27
N LYS A 28 -41.52 -7.48 -1.63
CA LYS A 28 -41.34 -8.31 -0.42
C LYS A 28 -40.78 -9.72 -0.68
N VAL A 29 -40.83 -10.22 -1.91
CA VAL A 29 -40.47 -11.63 -2.19
C VAL A 29 -38.96 -11.84 -2.35
N TRP A 30 -38.23 -10.84 -2.84
CA TRP A 30 -36.79 -10.99 -3.11
C TRP A 30 -35.90 -10.87 -1.86
N GLY A 31 -36.37 -10.20 -0.80
CA GLY A 31 -35.60 -10.04 0.44
C GLY A 31 -35.54 -11.30 1.30
N VAL A 32 -36.55 -12.18 1.23
CA VAL A 32 -36.65 -13.35 2.11
C VAL A 32 -35.75 -14.50 1.63
N ILE A 33 -35.54 -14.63 0.32
CA ILE A 33 -34.68 -15.68 -0.26
C ILE A 33 -33.20 -15.41 0.03
N ALA A 34 -32.77 -14.15 0.05
CA ALA A 34 -31.39 -13.78 0.43
C ALA A 34 -31.08 -14.07 1.91
N LEU A 35 -32.08 -13.94 2.79
CA LEU A 35 -31.90 -14.15 4.24
C LEU A 35 -31.85 -15.64 4.61
N ALA A 36 -32.51 -16.51 3.83
CA ALA A 36 -32.43 -17.96 4.00
C ALA A 36 -31.08 -18.55 3.52
N GLY A 37 -30.50 -18.02 2.45
CA GLY A 37 -29.20 -18.48 1.92
C GLY A 37 -28.02 -18.21 2.87
N LEU A 38 -28.07 -17.10 3.61
CA LEU A 38 -27.01 -16.71 4.56
C LEU A 38 -27.06 -17.55 5.86
N PHE A 39 -28.24 -18.04 6.24
CA PHE A 39 -28.42 -18.90 7.42
C PHE A 39 -27.91 -20.33 7.20
N ALA A 40 -28.03 -20.87 5.97
CA ALA A 40 -27.55 -22.22 5.65
C ALA A 40 -26.01 -22.30 5.61
N CYS A 41 -25.32 -21.28 5.08
CA CYS A 41 -23.85 -21.24 5.08
C CYS A 41 -23.26 -20.99 6.47
N GLY A 42 -23.94 -20.24 7.34
CA GLY A 42 -23.51 -20.04 8.73
C GLY A 42 -23.60 -21.31 9.59
N TYR A 43 -24.60 -22.16 9.35
CA TYR A 43 -24.82 -23.36 10.17
C TYR A 43 -23.80 -24.49 9.92
N ILE A 44 -23.25 -24.57 8.71
CA ILE A 44 -22.28 -25.63 8.35
C ILE A 44 -20.88 -25.32 8.92
N LEU A 45 -20.49 -24.05 9.07
CA LEU A 45 -19.21 -23.67 9.67
C LEU A 45 -19.24 -23.61 11.21
N GLY A 46 -20.42 -23.43 11.83
CA GLY A 46 -20.57 -23.40 13.29
C GLY A 46 -20.64 -24.78 13.98
N GLY A 47 -20.90 -25.86 13.22
CA GLY A 47 -21.13 -27.20 13.78
C GLY A 47 -19.89 -28.01 14.17
N ILE A 48 -18.70 -27.61 13.71
CA ILE A 48 -17.46 -28.41 13.90
C ILE A 48 -16.62 -28.01 15.14
N MET A 49 -17.05 -27.01 15.91
CA MET A 49 -16.31 -26.51 17.09
C MET A 49 -17.01 -26.73 18.44
N ALA A 50 -18.12 -27.49 18.49
CA ALA A 50 -18.81 -27.78 19.74
C ALA A 50 -18.28 -29.06 20.41
N LYS A 51 -17.19 -28.92 21.17
CA LYS A 51 -16.83 -29.89 22.22
C LYS A 51 -17.50 -29.44 23.53
N PRO A 52 -18.25 -30.30 24.24
CA PRO A 52 -18.93 -29.88 25.46
C PRO A 52 -18.03 -30.21 26.66
N ASP A 53 -17.50 -29.18 27.32
CA ASP A 53 -17.11 -29.32 28.72
C ASP A 53 -17.98 -28.38 29.55
N ASN A 54 -18.71 -29.01 30.46
CA ASN A 54 -19.56 -28.41 31.46
C ASN A 54 -18.77 -27.44 32.35
N ALA A 55 -19.23 -26.19 32.45
CA ALA A 55 -19.06 -25.40 33.66
C ALA A 55 -20.11 -24.28 33.73
N GLN A 56 -20.86 -24.29 34.83
CA GLN A 56 -21.88 -23.32 35.21
C GLN A 56 -21.36 -21.88 35.16
N ARG A 57 -22.21 -20.92 34.76
CA ARG A 57 -22.46 -19.75 35.61
C ARG A 57 -23.75 -19.01 35.23
N ALA A 58 -24.36 -18.52 36.29
CA ALA A 58 -25.68 -17.94 36.38
C ALA A 58 -25.87 -16.73 35.46
N THR A 59 -27.10 -16.60 34.99
CA THR A 59 -27.64 -15.45 34.27
C THR A 59 -27.67 -14.23 35.18
N GLU A 60 -26.61 -13.44 35.17
CA GLU A 60 -26.65 -12.03 35.54
C GLU A 60 -26.85 -11.23 34.26
N CYS A 61 -27.90 -10.39 34.22
CA CYS A 61 -28.11 -9.44 33.13
C CYS A 61 -26.98 -8.40 33.14
N PRO A 62 -26.15 -8.26 32.10
CA PRO A 62 -25.36 -7.06 31.94
C PRO A 62 -26.29 -5.97 31.42
N THR A 63 -26.41 -4.93 32.24
CA THR A 63 -26.80 -3.57 31.88
C THR A 63 -26.32 -3.17 30.49
N ALA A 64 -27.19 -2.42 29.80
CA ALA A 64 -26.98 -1.76 28.51
C ALA A 64 -25.51 -1.59 28.15
N GLN A 65 -25.03 -2.38 27.19
CA GLN A 65 -23.79 -2.07 26.50
C GLN A 65 -23.99 -0.72 25.82
N GLU A 66 -23.27 0.26 26.35
CA GLU A 66 -22.95 1.50 25.68
C GLU A 66 -22.49 1.12 24.26
N MET A 67 -23.33 1.46 23.28
CA MET A 67 -22.94 1.38 21.87
C MET A 67 -21.79 2.36 21.71
N THR A 68 -20.56 1.86 21.78
CA THR A 68 -19.40 2.58 21.30
C THR A 68 -19.68 2.87 19.84
N ILE A 69 -19.84 4.16 19.54
CA ILE A 69 -19.84 4.67 18.18
C ILE A 69 -18.56 4.10 17.57
N VAL A 70 -18.70 3.21 16.58
CA VAL A 70 -17.58 2.84 15.72
C VAL A 70 -17.22 4.13 15.02
N GLU A 71 -16.22 4.83 15.58
CA GLU A 71 -15.55 5.93 14.93
C GLU A 71 -15.19 5.43 13.54
N ASN A 72 -15.84 6.01 12.54
CA ASN A 72 -15.58 5.70 11.16
C ASN A 72 -14.10 6.08 10.95
N PRO A 73 -13.18 5.12 10.75
CA PRO A 73 -11.76 5.44 10.72
C PRO A 73 -11.57 6.44 9.59
N GLU A 74 -10.85 7.54 9.88
CA GLU A 74 -10.55 8.54 8.87
C GLU A 74 -10.04 7.86 7.60
N PRO A 75 -10.48 8.32 6.41
CA PRO A 75 -10.07 7.69 5.17
C PRO A 75 -8.55 7.77 5.05
N ILE A 76 -7.90 6.60 5.07
CA ILE A 76 -6.45 6.49 4.93
C ILE A 76 -6.05 7.12 3.59
N ALA A 77 -5.06 8.02 3.62
CA ALA A 77 -4.53 8.63 2.42
C ALA A 77 -3.99 7.56 1.46
N THR A 78 -4.19 7.73 0.16
CA THR A 78 -3.77 6.76 -0.85
C THR A 78 -2.27 6.45 -0.77
N CYS A 79 -1.44 7.47 -0.53
CA CYS A 79 0.00 7.28 -0.38
C CYS A 79 0.34 6.38 0.82
N THR A 80 -0.33 6.57 1.96
CA THR A 80 -0.14 5.74 3.16
C THR A 80 -0.56 4.30 2.89
N ARG A 81 -1.62 4.10 2.07
CA ARG A 81 -2.03 2.75 1.68
C ARG A 81 -1.00 2.08 0.76
N ILE A 82 -0.37 2.84 -0.14
CA ILE A 82 0.72 2.35 -1.00
C ILE A 82 1.91 1.92 -0.14
N GLU A 83 2.31 2.76 0.82
CA GLU A 83 3.41 2.45 1.74
C GLU A 83 3.16 1.13 2.48
N GLN A 84 1.98 0.98 3.09
CA GLN A 84 1.59 -0.25 3.79
C GLN A 84 1.67 -1.50 2.92
N LEU A 85 1.28 -1.40 1.64
CA LEU A 85 1.27 -2.54 0.71
C LEU A 85 2.67 -2.91 0.23
N LEU A 86 3.55 -1.92 0.06
CA LEU A 86 4.92 -2.14 -0.36
C LEU A 86 5.81 -2.60 0.80
N GLU A 87 5.62 -2.04 2.00
CA GLU A 87 6.36 -2.46 3.20
C GLU A 87 6.09 -3.93 3.58
N GLN A 88 4.88 -4.44 3.30
CA GLN A 88 4.56 -5.87 3.48
C GLN A 88 5.35 -6.82 2.57
N GLN A 89 5.97 -6.30 1.51
CA GLN A 89 6.77 -7.09 0.58
C GLN A 89 8.25 -7.12 0.96
N LEU A 90 8.67 -6.32 1.95
CA LEU A 90 10.06 -6.28 2.39
C LEU A 90 10.49 -7.64 2.97
N THR A 91 11.66 -8.08 2.55
CA THR A 91 12.32 -9.26 3.10
C THR A 91 13.08 -8.91 4.38
N PRO A 92 13.26 -9.86 5.31
CA PRO A 92 14.04 -9.64 6.52
C PRO A 92 15.46 -9.15 6.23
N GLU A 93 15.91 -8.16 6.98
CA GLU A 93 17.21 -7.52 6.80
C GLU A 93 18.40 -8.42 7.18
N ASP A 94 18.17 -9.45 8.00
CA ASP A 94 19.18 -10.45 8.37
C ASP A 94 19.35 -11.56 7.32
N SER A 95 18.63 -11.45 6.19
CA SER A 95 18.85 -12.24 5.00
C SER A 95 20.34 -12.26 4.59
N GLN A 96 20.81 -13.39 4.09
CA GLN A 96 22.16 -13.54 3.55
C GLN A 96 22.18 -13.60 2.01
N GLY A 97 21.03 -13.39 1.35
CA GLY A 97 20.90 -13.46 -0.11
C GLY A 97 21.01 -12.08 -0.76
N TYR A 98 21.93 -11.94 -1.71
CA TYR A 98 22.11 -10.75 -2.56
C TYR A 98 20.78 -10.27 -3.15
N GLU A 99 20.02 -11.19 -3.76
CA GLU A 99 18.80 -10.88 -4.50
C GLU A 99 17.70 -10.33 -3.58
N LYS A 100 17.68 -10.75 -2.31
CA LYS A 100 16.70 -10.26 -1.33
C LYS A 100 16.96 -8.81 -0.94
N HIS A 101 18.23 -8.42 -0.84
CA HIS A 101 18.61 -7.03 -0.58
C HIS A 101 18.38 -6.16 -1.81
N MET A 102 18.69 -6.63 -3.02
CA MET A 102 18.34 -5.91 -4.25
C MET A 102 16.82 -5.73 -4.39
N TYR A 103 16.04 -6.77 -4.09
CA TYR A 103 14.59 -6.67 -4.08
C TYR A 103 14.06 -5.66 -3.05
N ASN A 104 14.62 -5.62 -1.84
CA ASN A 104 14.29 -4.58 -0.85
C ASN A 104 14.66 -3.18 -1.37
N ALA A 105 15.82 -3.03 -2.01
CA ALA A 105 16.25 -1.75 -2.58
C ALA A 105 15.26 -1.24 -3.64
N GLU A 106 14.77 -2.13 -4.51
CA GLU A 106 13.74 -1.79 -5.49
C GLU A 106 12.42 -1.39 -4.82
N ILE A 107 11.97 -2.13 -3.81
CA ILE A 107 10.77 -1.76 -3.03
C ILE A 107 10.92 -0.36 -2.43
N TYR A 108 12.09 -0.05 -1.86
CA TYR A 108 12.36 1.27 -1.30
C TYR A 108 12.39 2.37 -2.36
N ASN A 109 12.93 2.13 -3.55
CA ASN A 109 12.83 3.09 -4.65
C ASN A 109 11.36 3.32 -5.05
N ARG A 110 10.54 2.26 -5.14
CA ARG A 110 9.10 2.38 -5.42
C ARG A 110 8.35 3.13 -4.33
N LEU A 111 8.71 2.91 -3.07
CA LEU A 111 8.19 3.67 -1.92
C LEU A 111 8.56 5.15 -2.01
N ALA A 112 9.80 5.46 -2.41
CA ALA A 112 10.25 6.85 -2.56
C ALA A 112 9.50 7.62 -3.66
N ASP A 113 9.09 6.94 -4.73
CA ASP A 113 8.42 7.55 -5.89
C ASP A 113 6.89 7.57 -5.77
N ASN A 114 6.29 6.58 -5.10
CA ASN A 114 4.83 6.38 -5.06
C ASN A 114 4.22 6.51 -3.65
N GLY A 115 5.06 6.52 -2.61
CA GLY A 115 4.64 6.69 -1.22
C GLY A 115 4.32 8.15 -0.89
N CYS A 116 4.22 8.45 0.40
CA CYS A 116 3.96 9.81 0.84
C CYS A 116 5.24 10.66 0.69
N ALA A 117 5.07 11.89 0.23
CA ALA A 117 6.19 12.76 -0.14
C ALA A 117 7.12 13.04 1.05
N GLU A 118 6.57 13.15 2.26
CA GLU A 118 7.30 13.32 3.51
C GLU A 118 8.27 12.17 3.85
N HIS A 119 8.09 10.99 3.27
CA HIS A 119 8.93 9.82 3.51
C HIS A 119 9.89 9.51 2.35
N SER A 120 9.82 10.27 1.25
CA SER A 120 10.58 9.98 0.03
C SER A 120 12.08 9.85 0.28
N ASP A 121 12.67 10.80 1.03
CA ASP A 121 14.12 10.79 1.31
C ASP A 121 14.54 9.65 2.24
N LYS A 122 13.67 9.28 3.20
CA LYS A 122 13.89 8.10 4.06
C LYS A 122 13.99 6.85 3.18
N TYR A 123 13.06 6.65 2.25
CA TYR A 123 13.05 5.47 1.41
C TYR A 123 14.21 5.44 0.42
N ARG A 124 14.63 6.57 -0.15
CA ARG A 124 15.88 6.62 -0.94
C ARG A 124 17.09 6.19 -0.13
N ALA A 125 17.23 6.67 1.11
CA ALA A 125 18.32 6.26 1.98
C ALA A 125 18.29 4.75 2.30
N MET A 126 17.09 4.19 2.49
CA MET A 126 16.94 2.73 2.68
C MET A 126 17.28 1.94 1.42
N ALA A 127 16.89 2.41 0.22
CA ALA A 127 17.26 1.77 -1.04
C ALA A 127 18.78 1.68 -1.21
N VAL A 128 19.48 2.78 -0.93
CA VAL A 128 20.95 2.85 -0.96
C VAL A 128 21.56 1.87 0.02
N ARG A 129 21.04 1.83 1.24
CA ARG A 129 21.53 0.93 2.29
C ARG A 129 21.40 -0.54 1.91
N GLU A 130 20.24 -0.96 1.40
CA GLU A 130 20.03 -2.33 0.93
C GLU A 130 20.95 -2.66 -0.24
N THR A 131 21.15 -1.73 -1.18
CA THR A 131 22.09 -1.91 -2.30
C THR A 131 23.53 -2.09 -1.79
N GLN A 132 23.94 -1.35 -0.77
CA GLN A 132 25.26 -1.51 -0.15
C GLN A 132 25.43 -2.88 0.53
N ILE A 133 24.37 -3.38 1.18
CA ILE A 133 24.38 -4.72 1.78
C ILE A 133 24.50 -5.77 0.68
N ALA A 134 23.72 -5.64 -0.41
CA ALA A 134 23.78 -6.52 -1.57
C ALA A 134 25.21 -6.58 -2.14
N VAL A 135 25.80 -5.43 -2.45
CA VAL A 135 27.19 -5.31 -2.96
C VAL A 135 28.23 -5.85 -1.97
N ALA A 136 27.96 -5.83 -0.67
CA ALA A 136 28.85 -6.44 0.32
C ALA A 136 28.76 -7.98 0.36
N LEU A 137 27.58 -8.54 0.06
CA LEU A 137 27.36 -9.99 0.00
C LEU A 137 27.87 -10.60 -1.31
N MET A 138 27.74 -9.90 -2.42
CA MET A 138 28.30 -10.25 -3.72
C MET A 138 29.07 -9.04 -4.23
N PRO A 139 30.41 -9.04 -4.16
CA PRO A 139 31.22 -7.94 -4.66
C PRO A 139 31.02 -7.72 -6.16
N VAL A 140 31.15 -6.48 -6.60
CA VAL A 140 30.90 -6.06 -8.00
C VAL A 140 31.79 -6.80 -8.99
N GLU A 141 32.98 -7.21 -8.56
CA GLU A 141 33.96 -7.97 -9.35
C GLU A 141 33.51 -9.41 -9.63
N GLU A 142 32.60 -9.94 -8.82
CA GLU A 142 32.03 -11.28 -8.95
C GLU A 142 30.62 -11.27 -9.56
N MET A 143 30.03 -10.08 -9.75
CA MET A 143 28.71 -9.89 -10.34
C MET A 143 28.71 -10.13 -11.85
N SER A 144 27.57 -10.57 -12.39
CA SER A 144 27.37 -10.52 -13.83
C SER A 144 27.15 -9.08 -14.30
N GLU A 145 27.37 -8.81 -15.59
CA GLU A 145 27.09 -7.49 -16.19
C GLU A 145 25.64 -7.04 -15.92
N TYR A 146 24.69 -7.97 -15.92
CA TYR A 146 23.29 -7.70 -15.60
C TYR A 146 23.11 -7.22 -14.15
N ASP A 147 23.75 -7.90 -13.19
CA ASP A 147 23.63 -7.56 -11.77
C ASP A 147 24.25 -6.19 -11.48
N VAL A 148 25.38 -5.89 -12.11
CA VAL A 148 26.04 -4.59 -12.02
C VAL A 148 25.14 -3.47 -12.59
N GLU A 149 24.51 -3.70 -13.75
CA GLU A 149 23.56 -2.76 -14.33
C GLU A 149 22.41 -2.48 -13.36
N GLU A 150 21.88 -3.52 -12.72
CA GLU A 150 20.82 -3.41 -11.73
C GLU A 150 21.24 -2.57 -10.51
N VAL A 151 22.47 -2.76 -10.01
CA VAL A 151 23.05 -1.96 -8.92
C VAL A 151 23.17 -0.48 -9.31
N VAL A 152 23.72 -0.20 -10.50
CA VAL A 152 23.89 1.18 -11.00
C VAL A 152 22.54 1.87 -11.22
N ASP A 153 21.58 1.17 -11.82
CA ASP A 153 20.21 1.68 -12.02
C ASP A 153 19.50 1.93 -10.67
N THR A 154 19.70 1.05 -9.69
CA THR A 154 19.14 1.23 -8.34
C THR A 154 19.69 2.48 -7.66
N TYR A 155 21.00 2.73 -7.74
CA TYR A 155 21.59 3.97 -7.21
C TYR A 155 21.11 5.22 -7.96
N LYS A 156 20.91 5.13 -9.28
CA LYS A 156 20.34 6.21 -10.09
C LYS A 156 18.92 6.55 -9.63
N LYS A 157 18.03 5.56 -9.49
CA LYS A 157 16.66 5.73 -9.00
C LYS A 157 16.62 6.34 -7.59
N ALA A 158 17.57 5.96 -6.73
CA ALA A 158 17.73 6.55 -5.41
C ALA A 158 18.31 7.98 -5.42
N LYS A 159 18.58 8.56 -6.60
CA LYS A 159 19.21 9.88 -6.80
C LYS A 159 20.60 9.99 -6.18
N MET A 160 21.35 8.89 -6.15
CA MET A 160 22.72 8.81 -5.59
C MET A 160 23.76 8.55 -6.67
N GLN A 161 23.89 9.48 -7.62
CA GLN A 161 24.86 9.39 -8.72
C GLN A 161 26.30 9.14 -8.24
N ALA A 162 26.70 9.74 -7.11
CA ALA A 162 28.04 9.53 -6.55
C ALA A 162 28.29 8.07 -6.12
N ALA A 163 27.27 7.38 -5.58
CA ALA A 163 27.39 5.99 -5.19
C ALA A 163 27.46 5.07 -6.42
N ALA A 164 26.68 5.37 -7.45
CA ALA A 164 26.77 4.65 -8.73
C ALA A 164 28.14 4.83 -9.40
N GLN A 165 28.69 6.05 -9.39
CA GLN A 165 30.01 6.31 -9.95
C GLN A 165 31.10 5.52 -9.22
N GLN A 166 31.01 5.37 -7.90
CA GLN A 166 31.95 4.54 -7.16
C GLN A 166 31.93 3.06 -7.58
N VAL A 167 30.77 2.54 -8.01
CA VAL A 167 30.66 1.18 -8.55
C VAL A 167 31.37 1.09 -9.91
N ILE A 168 31.16 2.06 -10.79
CA ILE A 168 31.84 2.16 -12.09
C ILE A 168 33.36 2.27 -11.91
N ASP A 169 33.82 3.14 -11.00
CA ASP A 169 35.23 3.35 -10.73
C ASP A 169 35.91 2.08 -10.19
N LYS A 170 35.21 1.32 -9.33
CA LYS A 170 35.71 0.02 -8.85
C LYS A 170 35.83 -1.00 -9.98
N LEU A 171 34.84 -1.07 -10.86
CA LEU A 171 34.89 -1.94 -12.03
C LEU A 171 36.07 -1.58 -12.93
N GLN A 172 36.27 -0.28 -13.23
CA GLN A 172 37.40 0.17 -14.04
C GLN A 172 38.77 -0.21 -13.43
N GLN A 173 38.87 -0.30 -12.10
CA GLN A 173 40.10 -0.72 -11.41
C GLN A 173 40.30 -2.24 -11.43
N ALA A 174 39.23 -3.04 -11.47
CA ALA A 174 39.32 -4.46 -11.74
C ALA A 174 39.76 -4.63 -13.19
N SER A 175 40.81 -5.38 -13.47
CA SER A 175 41.49 -5.39 -14.78
C SER A 175 40.73 -6.10 -15.93
N GLU A 176 39.42 -6.35 -15.78
CA GLU A 176 38.64 -7.25 -16.65
C GLU A 176 37.32 -6.71 -17.27
N PRO A 177 36.76 -5.52 -16.97
CA PRO A 177 35.51 -5.11 -17.61
C PRO A 177 35.76 -4.67 -19.06
N ALA A 178 34.81 -5.01 -19.92
CA ALA A 178 34.83 -4.53 -21.29
C ALA A 178 34.50 -3.02 -21.32
N ILE A 179 35.23 -2.23 -22.13
CA ILE A 179 35.07 -0.76 -22.18
C ILE A 179 33.64 -0.37 -22.60
N ASP A 180 33.05 -1.14 -23.50
CA ASP A 180 31.66 -0.99 -23.94
C ASP A 180 30.65 -1.18 -22.80
N PHE A 181 30.92 -2.10 -21.86
CA PHE A 181 30.12 -2.27 -20.66
C PHE A 181 30.19 -1.05 -19.74
N ILE A 182 31.37 -0.50 -19.50
CA ILE A 182 31.54 0.74 -18.71
C ILE A 182 30.79 1.92 -19.34
N LEU A 183 30.90 2.10 -20.66
CA LEU A 183 30.17 3.14 -21.39
C LEU A 183 28.64 2.96 -21.28
N LYS A 184 28.16 1.71 -21.23
CA LYS A 184 26.74 1.41 -21.01
C LYS A 184 26.29 1.86 -19.62
N LEU A 185 27.09 1.63 -18.57
CA LEU A 185 26.77 2.07 -17.20
C LEU A 185 26.77 3.59 -17.06
N GLU A 186 27.75 4.27 -17.66
CA GLU A 186 27.80 5.75 -17.69
C GLU A 186 26.54 6.32 -18.36
N LYS A 187 26.12 5.72 -19.48
CA LYS A 187 24.88 6.08 -20.14
C LYS A 187 23.65 5.89 -19.26
N ILE A 188 23.58 4.82 -18.47
CA ILE A 188 22.49 4.63 -17.50
C ILE A 188 22.45 5.81 -16.53
N LEU A 189 23.58 6.37 -16.11
CA LEU A 189 23.59 7.52 -15.19
C LEU A 189 23.20 8.85 -15.82
N GLU A 190 23.42 9.01 -17.12
CA GLU A 190 23.13 10.24 -17.87
C GLU A 190 21.69 10.32 -18.40
N ASP A 191 21.08 9.18 -18.75
CA ASP A 191 19.69 9.09 -19.24
C ASP A 191 18.64 9.42 -18.16
#